data_AF-A0A2H0XU84-F1
#
_entry.id   AF-A0A2H0XU84-F1
#
_cell.length_a   1.000
_cell.length_b   1.000
_cell.length_c   1.000
_cell.angle_alpha   90.00
_cell.angle_beta   90.00
_cell.angle_gamma   90.00
#
_symmetry.space_group_name_H-M   'P 1'
#
loop_
_entity.id
_entity.type
_entity.pdbx_description
1 polymer ?
#
loop_
_entity_poly.entity_id
_entity_poly.type
_entity_poly.pdbx_seq_one_letter_code
_entity_poly.pdbx_strand_id
1 'polypeptide(L)'
;PDIDGFQVLNKLKERPITAFIPVIMLTGKSSTDSQVTGLVSGADDYVTKPFDLNVLYARVLSALRHSLLSTRFKHDQFNLLHYLIRNYSKRGYACCTKLIEQYPAKPSAWTGYIPDLIIEKKDKIRCFNFETTQSLLEEPLIDRLTSMSDLAFSNSKRMELTVIVRTKDNYKIIEKIIRENGLNLKTKMIKKHMTRN
;
A
#
# COMPACT_ATOMS: atom_id res chain seq x y z
N PRO A 1 -5.31 17.38 -28.88
CA PRO A 1 -5.23 16.72 -27.55
C PRO A 1 -3.78 16.55 -27.13
N ASP A 2 -3.46 16.80 -25.85
CA ASP A 2 -2.07 16.98 -25.40
C ASP A 2 -1.36 15.67 -24.98
N ILE A 3 -2.11 14.63 -24.60
CA ILE A 3 -1.58 13.29 -24.24
C ILE A 3 -2.52 12.17 -24.72
N ASP A 4 -1.96 11.01 -25.07
CA ASP A 4 -2.71 9.83 -25.52
C ASP A 4 -3.25 9.00 -24.35
N GLY A 5 -4.32 8.22 -24.58
CA GLY A 5 -4.97 7.37 -23.57
C GLY A 5 -4.03 6.35 -22.95
N PHE A 6 -3.08 5.79 -23.72
CA PHE A 6 -2.05 4.89 -23.19
C PHE A 6 -1.08 5.60 -22.24
N GLN A 7 -0.73 6.87 -22.52
CA GLN A 7 0.12 7.65 -21.63
C GLN A 7 -0.59 7.98 -20.31
N VAL A 8 -1.90 8.23 -20.37
CA VAL A 8 -2.74 8.41 -19.17
C VAL A 8 -2.79 7.13 -18.35
N LEU A 9 -3.01 5.98 -19.01
CA LEU A 9 -3.02 4.67 -18.35
C LEU A 9 -1.68 4.42 -17.63
N ASN A 10 -0.55 4.60 -18.32
CA ASN A 10 0.77 4.40 -17.72
C ASN A 10 0.98 5.30 -16.51
N LYS A 11 0.67 6.61 -16.61
CA LYS A 11 0.79 7.53 -15.47
C LYS A 11 -0.09 7.14 -14.28
N LEU A 12 -1.28 6.59 -14.53
CA LEU A 12 -2.16 6.09 -13.47
C LEU A 12 -1.60 4.82 -12.82
N LYS A 13 -1.09 3.89 -13.62
CA LYS A 13 -0.61 2.58 -13.14
C LYS A 13 0.79 2.63 -12.53
N GLU A 14 1.65 3.57 -12.94
CA GLU A 14 2.99 3.80 -12.36
C GLU A 14 2.93 4.37 -10.93
N ARG A 15 1.89 5.16 -10.62
CA ARG A 15 1.78 5.81 -9.31
C ARG A 15 1.06 4.89 -8.31
N PRO A 16 1.68 4.52 -7.18
CA PRO A 16 1.06 3.60 -6.21
C PRO A 16 -0.33 4.03 -5.70
N ILE A 17 -0.56 5.35 -5.62
CA ILE A 17 -1.84 5.95 -5.17
C ILE A 17 -2.96 5.93 -6.21
N THR A 18 -2.65 5.70 -7.48
CA THR A 18 -3.66 5.60 -8.55
C THR A 18 -3.67 4.23 -9.23
N ALA A 19 -2.66 3.40 -9.00
CA ALA A 19 -2.51 2.11 -9.66
C ALA A 19 -3.67 1.14 -9.39
N PHE A 20 -4.36 1.30 -8.26
CA PHE A 20 -5.52 0.49 -7.90
C PHE A 20 -6.83 0.95 -8.56
N ILE A 21 -6.85 2.11 -9.20
CA ILE A 21 -8.04 2.61 -9.89
C ILE A 21 -8.29 1.69 -11.09
N PRO A 22 -9.51 1.12 -11.23
CA PRO A 22 -9.84 0.30 -12.37
C PRO A 22 -9.97 1.19 -13.60
N VAL A 23 -9.32 0.81 -14.70
CA VAL A 23 -9.29 1.56 -15.96
C VAL A 23 -9.86 0.69 -17.07
N ILE A 24 -10.97 1.14 -17.66
CA ILE A 24 -11.54 0.56 -18.87
C ILE A 24 -11.19 1.49 -20.04
N MET A 25 -10.44 0.99 -21.02
CA MET A 25 -10.10 1.77 -22.22
C MET A 25 -11.24 1.74 -23.22
N LEU A 26 -11.80 2.91 -23.56
CA LEU A 26 -12.77 3.07 -24.64
C LEU A 26 -12.09 3.67 -25.88
N THR A 27 -12.08 2.97 -26.99
CA THR A 27 -11.19 3.32 -28.12
C THR A 27 -11.81 3.05 -29.49
N GLY A 28 -11.41 3.83 -30.50
CA GLY A 28 -11.69 3.50 -31.90
C GLY A 28 -10.68 2.52 -32.51
N LYS A 29 -9.56 2.26 -31.83
CA LYS A 29 -8.51 1.34 -32.30
C LYS A 29 -8.94 -0.11 -32.04
N SER A 30 -9.40 -0.79 -33.09
CA SER A 30 -9.94 -2.16 -33.01
C SER A 30 -8.94 -3.27 -33.31
N SER A 31 -7.69 -2.94 -33.67
CA SER A 31 -6.67 -3.97 -33.94
C SER A 31 -6.38 -4.80 -32.68
N THR A 32 -6.20 -6.10 -32.88
CA THR A 32 -5.82 -7.04 -31.81
C THR A 32 -4.59 -6.56 -31.05
N ASP A 33 -3.58 -6.04 -31.76
CA ASP A 33 -2.36 -5.51 -31.15
C ASP A 33 -2.63 -4.35 -30.19
N SER A 34 -3.57 -3.46 -30.53
CA SER A 34 -3.94 -2.34 -29.65
C SER A 34 -4.66 -2.83 -28.39
N GLN A 35 -5.51 -3.85 -28.52
CA GLN A 35 -6.20 -4.47 -27.39
C GLN A 35 -5.20 -5.15 -26.46
N VAL A 36 -4.30 -5.97 -27.01
CA VAL A 36 -3.23 -6.64 -26.26
C VAL A 36 -2.35 -5.62 -25.55
N THR A 37 -1.92 -4.57 -26.27
CA THR A 37 -1.10 -3.50 -25.68
C THR A 37 -1.79 -2.84 -24.49
N GLY A 38 -3.08 -2.52 -24.59
CA GLY A 38 -3.82 -1.89 -23.49
C GLY A 38 -3.94 -2.78 -22.26
N LEU A 39 -4.26 -4.06 -22.46
CA LEU A 39 -4.37 -5.03 -21.38
C LEU A 39 -3.01 -5.28 -20.70
N VAL A 40 -1.94 -5.46 -21.49
CA VAL A 40 -0.57 -5.64 -20.96
C VAL A 40 -0.08 -4.39 -20.21
N SER A 41 -0.49 -3.20 -20.65
CA SER A 41 -0.17 -1.94 -19.97
C SER A 41 -0.96 -1.72 -18.67
N GLY A 42 -1.78 -2.68 -18.26
CA GLY A 42 -2.49 -2.69 -16.98
C GLY A 42 -3.91 -2.13 -17.03
N ALA A 43 -4.51 -1.96 -18.21
CA ALA A 43 -5.94 -1.71 -18.30
C ALA A 43 -6.71 -2.94 -17.78
N ASP A 44 -7.78 -2.69 -17.04
CA ASP A 44 -8.65 -3.74 -16.49
C ASP A 44 -9.60 -4.29 -17.56
N ASP A 45 -9.90 -3.48 -18.57
CA ASP A 45 -10.67 -3.90 -19.75
C ASP A 45 -10.38 -2.97 -20.95
N TYR A 46 -10.67 -3.45 -22.15
CA TYR A 46 -10.46 -2.74 -23.41
C TYR A 46 -11.67 -2.93 -24.32
N VAL A 47 -12.37 -1.85 -24.63
CA VAL A 47 -13.65 -1.88 -25.37
C VAL A 47 -13.55 -1.00 -26.62
N THR A 48 -13.74 -1.63 -27.77
CA THR A 48 -13.72 -0.97 -29.07
C THR A 48 -15.06 -0.30 -29.36
N LYS A 49 -15.02 0.85 -30.03
CA LYS A 49 -16.20 1.54 -30.56
C LYS A 49 -16.57 0.98 -31.94
N PRO A 50 -17.87 0.88 -32.27
CA PRO A 50 -19.03 1.13 -31.41
C PRO A 50 -19.24 -0.02 -30.39
N PHE A 51 -19.87 0.28 -29.26
CA PHE A 51 -20.15 -0.68 -28.20
C PHE A 51 -21.60 -0.58 -27.72
N ASP A 52 -22.10 -1.68 -27.16
CA ASP A 52 -23.37 -1.72 -26.47
C ASP A 52 -23.25 -1.13 -25.05
N LEU A 53 -24.17 -0.23 -24.69
CA LEU A 53 -24.15 0.45 -23.39
C LEU A 53 -24.45 -0.48 -22.21
N ASN A 54 -25.32 -1.48 -22.38
CA ASN A 54 -25.63 -2.46 -21.33
C ASN A 54 -24.41 -3.36 -21.06
N VAL A 55 -23.70 -3.75 -22.12
CA VAL A 55 -22.45 -4.51 -21.99
C VAL A 55 -21.38 -3.67 -21.30
N LEU A 56 -21.22 -2.39 -21.69
CA LEU A 56 -20.28 -1.50 -21.02
C LEU A 56 -20.64 -1.31 -19.53
N TYR A 57 -21.92 -1.14 -19.21
CA TYR A 57 -22.39 -1.03 -17.84
C TYR A 57 -22.05 -2.29 -17.02
N ALA A 58 -22.29 -3.48 -17.56
CA ALA A 58 -21.93 -4.73 -16.91
C ALA A 58 -20.41 -4.85 -16.67
N ARG A 59 -19.59 -4.41 -17.63
CA ARG A 59 -18.12 -4.35 -17.50
C ARG A 59 -17.68 -3.38 -16.40
N VAL A 60 -18.28 -2.20 -16.32
CA VAL A 60 -18.03 -1.23 -15.23
C VAL A 60 -18.36 -1.85 -13.87
N LEU A 61 -19.53 -2.48 -13.72
CA LEU A 61 -19.90 -3.15 -12.47
C LEU A 61 -18.94 -4.31 -12.10
N SER A 62 -18.42 -5.02 -13.10
CA SER A 62 -17.42 -6.07 -12.89
C SER A 62 -16.10 -5.48 -12.38
N ALA A 63 -15.58 -4.45 -13.06
CA ALA A 63 -14.35 -3.77 -12.69
C ALA A 63 -14.45 -3.16 -11.28
N LEU A 64 -15.60 -2.56 -10.93
CA LEU A 64 -15.85 -2.05 -9.59
C LEU A 64 -15.88 -3.16 -8.53
N ARG A 65 -16.47 -4.33 -8.79
CA ARG A 65 -16.46 -5.44 -7.81
C ARG A 65 -15.04 -5.92 -7.47
N HIS A 66 -14.19 -6.06 -8.49
CA HIS A 66 -12.78 -6.46 -8.29
C HIS A 66 -11.95 -5.33 -7.63
N SER A 67 -12.27 -4.09 -7.95
CA SER A 67 -11.63 -2.93 -7.36
C SER A 67 -12.05 -2.71 -5.91
N LEU A 68 -13.32 -2.83 -5.53
CA LEU A 68 -13.81 -2.42 -4.21
C LEU A 68 -13.12 -3.14 -3.04
N LEU A 69 -12.76 -4.41 -3.21
CA LEU A 69 -12.03 -5.15 -2.18
C LEU A 69 -10.58 -4.66 -2.08
N SER A 70 -9.85 -4.67 -3.19
CA SER A 70 -8.42 -4.26 -3.22
C SER A 70 -8.22 -2.76 -2.96
N THR A 71 -9.09 -1.92 -3.52
CA THR A 71 -9.14 -0.46 -3.35
C THR A 71 -9.49 -0.05 -1.94
N ARG A 72 -10.49 -0.67 -1.28
CA ARG A 72 -10.85 -0.26 0.08
C ARG A 72 -9.71 -0.54 1.07
N PHE A 73 -9.04 -1.68 0.95
CA PHE A 73 -7.89 -2.01 1.79
C PHE A 73 -6.71 -1.06 1.55
N LYS A 74 -6.32 -0.84 0.29
CA LYS A 74 -5.23 0.08 -0.05
C LYS A 74 -5.58 1.52 0.32
N HIS A 75 -6.79 1.99 0.03
CA HIS A 75 -7.25 3.34 0.36
C HIS A 75 -7.25 3.60 1.88
N ASP A 76 -7.73 2.65 2.69
CA ASP A 76 -7.70 2.77 4.16
C ASP A 76 -6.26 2.82 4.71
N GLN A 77 -5.34 2.08 4.09
CA GLN A 77 -3.91 2.12 4.44
C GLN A 77 -3.25 3.43 4.01
N PHE A 78 -3.51 3.90 2.78
CA PHE A 78 -3.00 5.19 2.29
C PHE A 78 -3.53 6.38 3.10
N ASN A 79 -4.82 6.39 3.46
CA ASN A 79 -5.38 7.45 4.30
C ASN A 79 -4.70 7.50 5.67
N LEU A 80 -4.42 6.35 6.27
CA LEU A 80 -3.65 6.28 7.51
C LEU A 80 -2.22 6.75 7.31
N LEU A 81 -1.57 6.33 6.23
CA LEU A 81 -0.22 6.76 5.90
C LEU A 81 -0.16 8.29 5.79
N HIS A 82 -1.03 8.89 5.00
CA HIS A 82 -1.14 10.34 4.82
C HIS A 82 -1.43 11.05 6.14
N TYR A 83 -2.36 10.52 6.94
CA TYR A 83 -2.67 11.05 8.26
C TYR A 83 -1.43 11.07 9.17
N LEU A 84 -0.70 9.95 9.24
CA LEU A 84 0.50 9.83 10.07
C LEU A 84 1.62 10.73 9.58
N ILE A 85 1.91 10.74 8.27
CA ILE A 85 2.89 11.65 7.66
C ILE A 85 2.55 13.09 8.02
N ARG A 86 1.31 13.54 7.74
CA ARG A 86 0.87 14.91 8.05
C ARG A 86 1.03 15.26 9.52
N ASN A 87 0.67 14.36 10.43
CA ASN A 87 0.75 14.60 11.87
C ASN A 87 2.20 14.64 12.38
N TYR A 88 3.06 13.74 11.91
CA TYR A 88 4.46 13.68 12.32
C TYR A 88 5.32 14.77 11.69
N SER A 89 5.11 15.09 10.41
CA SER A 89 5.77 16.22 9.76
C SER A 89 5.45 17.54 10.46
N LYS A 90 4.20 17.79 10.87
CA LYS A 90 3.82 18.95 11.70
C LYS A 90 4.57 19.03 13.03
N ARG A 91 5.05 17.90 13.55
CA ARG A 91 5.82 17.81 14.80
C ARG A 91 7.34 17.86 14.55
N GLY A 92 7.76 18.12 13.32
CA GLY A 92 9.17 18.21 12.92
C GLY A 92 9.88 16.87 12.84
N TYR A 93 9.16 15.80 12.51
CA TYR A 93 9.78 14.53 12.12
C TYR A 93 10.04 14.54 10.61
N ALA A 94 11.19 14.00 10.20
CA ALA A 94 11.36 13.52 8.83
C ALA A 94 10.49 12.26 8.67
N CYS A 95 9.81 12.12 7.53
CA CYS A 95 8.92 10.99 7.24
C CYS A 95 9.33 10.35 5.91
N CYS A 96 9.56 9.04 5.90
CA CYS A 96 9.93 8.27 4.71
C CYS A 96 8.94 7.11 4.54
N THR A 97 8.59 6.74 3.30
CA THR A 97 7.69 5.61 3.05
C THR A 97 8.14 4.84 1.82
N LYS A 98 7.95 3.52 1.83
CA LYS A 98 8.21 2.68 0.65
C LYS A 98 7.28 2.98 -0.54
N LEU A 99 6.18 3.69 -0.30
CA LEU A 99 5.14 3.96 -1.30
C LEU A 99 5.35 5.26 -2.08
N ILE A 100 6.35 6.07 -1.73
CA ILE A 100 6.71 7.30 -2.41
C ILE A 100 8.24 7.30 -2.57
N GLU A 101 8.72 7.12 -3.80
CA GLU A 101 10.15 6.96 -4.17
C GLU A 101 11.04 8.20 -3.93
N GLN A 102 10.63 9.13 -3.07
CA GLN A 102 11.35 10.38 -2.82
C GLN A 102 12.16 10.33 -1.53
N TYR A 103 13.09 9.38 -1.41
CA TYR A 103 14.13 9.50 -0.39
C TYR A 103 15.53 9.20 -0.91
N PRO A 104 16.42 10.22 -0.97
CA PRO A 104 17.85 9.99 -1.05
C PRO A 104 18.34 9.57 0.36
N ALA A 105 19.12 8.50 0.43
CA ALA A 105 19.59 7.82 1.65
C ALA A 105 18.58 6.85 2.30
N LYS A 106 18.38 5.71 1.64
CA LYS A 106 18.15 4.43 2.34
C LYS A 106 19.31 4.25 3.34
N PRO A 107 19.08 4.07 4.65
CA PRO A 107 20.19 3.81 5.55
C PRO A 107 20.82 2.48 5.14
N SER A 108 22.13 2.47 4.89
CA SER A 108 22.86 1.33 4.30
C SER A 108 22.73 0.05 5.12
N ALA A 109 22.46 0.15 6.42
CA ALA A 109 22.22 -0.98 7.33
C ALA A 109 20.90 -1.74 7.06
N TRP A 110 20.08 -1.30 6.11
CA TRP A 110 18.71 -1.80 5.91
C TRP A 110 18.61 -2.47 4.55
N THR A 111 19.45 -3.48 4.33
CA THR A 111 19.50 -4.26 3.07
C THR A 111 18.31 -5.22 2.92
N GLY A 112 17.48 -5.39 3.95
CA GLY A 112 16.29 -6.25 3.96
C GLY A 112 14.94 -5.53 3.87
N TYR A 113 13.97 -6.00 4.66
CA TYR A 113 12.58 -5.55 4.66
C TYR A 113 12.41 -4.04 4.92
N ILE A 114 11.60 -3.37 4.10
CA ILE A 114 11.35 -1.93 4.17
C ILE A 114 9.99 -1.66 4.86
N PRO A 115 9.96 -0.96 6.02
CA PRO A 115 8.73 -0.56 6.69
C PRO A 115 7.81 0.34 5.84
N ASP A 116 6.50 0.32 6.12
CA ASP A 116 5.53 1.16 5.41
C ASP A 116 5.74 2.65 5.64
N LEU A 117 6.10 3.05 6.86
CA LEU A 117 6.44 4.43 7.22
C LEU A 117 7.59 4.43 8.22
N ILE A 118 8.57 5.28 7.98
CA ILE A 118 9.67 5.58 8.88
C ILE A 118 9.53 7.04 9.27
N ILE A 119 9.68 7.34 10.56
CA ILE A 119 9.80 8.70 11.06
C ILE A 119 11.08 8.85 11.87
N GLU A 120 11.78 9.95 11.68
CA GLU A 120 13.04 10.24 12.37
C GLU A 120 13.02 11.64 12.97
N LYS A 121 13.53 11.74 14.21
CA LYS A 121 13.80 13.03 14.87
C LYS A 121 14.92 12.86 15.89
N LYS A 122 16.04 13.54 15.67
CA LYS A 122 17.27 13.40 16.48
C LYS A 122 17.71 11.91 16.49
N ASP A 123 17.97 11.33 17.66
CA ASP A 123 18.43 9.93 17.79
C ASP A 123 17.30 8.90 17.91
N LYS A 124 16.06 9.29 17.57
CA LYS A 124 14.88 8.43 17.64
C LYS A 124 14.36 8.14 16.25
N ILE A 125 14.33 6.85 15.91
CA ILE A 125 13.70 6.33 14.69
C ILE A 125 12.49 5.50 15.11
N ARG A 126 11.34 5.77 14.50
CA ARG A 126 10.18 4.88 14.61
C ARG A 126 9.78 4.36 13.24
N CYS A 127 9.54 3.06 13.16
CA CYS A 127 9.03 2.45 11.95
C CYS A 127 7.65 1.89 12.20
N PHE A 128 6.77 2.06 11.23
CA PHE A 128 5.42 1.54 11.25
C PHE A 128 5.25 0.53 10.13
N ASN A 129 4.67 -0.61 10.49
CA ASN A 129 4.17 -1.58 9.55
C ASN A 129 2.67 -1.69 9.70
N PHE A 130 1.96 -1.55 8.60
CA PHE A 130 0.52 -1.69 8.57
C PHE A 130 0.22 -3.15 8.29
N GLU A 131 -0.68 -3.69 9.08
CA GLU A 131 -1.22 -5.00 8.82
C GLU A 131 -1.93 -5.01 7.46
N THR A 132 -1.40 -5.79 6.50
CA THR A 132 -1.83 -5.82 5.09
C THR A 132 -2.63 -7.07 4.70
N THR A 133 -2.67 -8.12 5.52
CA THR A 133 -3.24 -9.40 5.10
C THR A 133 -4.52 -9.73 5.86
N GLN A 134 -5.55 -10.15 5.12
CA GLN A 134 -6.76 -10.77 5.66
C GLN A 134 -6.49 -12.11 6.37
N SER A 135 -5.26 -12.65 6.29
CA SER A 135 -4.83 -13.82 7.02
C SER A 135 -3.48 -13.53 7.71
N LEU A 136 -3.48 -13.52 9.04
CA LEU A 136 -2.30 -13.28 9.88
C LEU A 136 -1.61 -14.59 10.31
N LEU A 137 -1.98 -15.71 9.68
CA LEU A 137 -1.52 -17.06 10.03
C LEU A 137 -0.55 -17.66 9.01
N GLU A 138 -0.07 -16.88 8.04
CA GLU A 138 0.93 -17.36 7.08
C GLU A 138 2.36 -17.11 7.61
N GLU A 139 3.24 -18.10 7.49
CA GLU A 139 4.68 -18.04 7.81
C GLU A 139 5.40 -16.75 7.33
N PRO A 140 5.08 -16.15 6.16
CA PRO A 140 5.68 -14.90 5.69
C PRO A 140 5.45 -13.67 6.59
N LEU A 141 4.52 -13.72 7.54
CA LEU A 141 4.35 -12.66 8.54
C LEU A 141 5.37 -12.79 9.67
N ILE A 142 5.59 -14.00 10.19
CA ILE A 142 6.55 -14.25 11.28
C ILE A 142 7.94 -13.88 10.80
N ASP A 143 8.36 -14.36 9.62
CA ASP A 143 9.67 -14.04 9.04
C ASP A 143 9.90 -12.54 8.86
N ARG A 144 8.84 -11.80 8.46
CA ARG A 144 8.88 -10.33 8.37
C ARG A 144 9.07 -9.69 9.73
N LEU A 145 8.32 -10.12 10.73
CA LEU A 145 8.40 -9.57 12.09
C LEU A 145 9.75 -9.90 12.75
N THR A 146 10.30 -11.09 12.51
CA THR A 146 11.64 -11.49 12.95
C THR A 146 12.70 -10.63 12.30
N SER A 147 12.69 -10.54 10.96
CA SER A 147 13.63 -9.68 10.20
C SER A 147 13.58 -8.23 10.67
N MET A 148 12.38 -7.74 10.99
CA MET A 148 12.20 -6.42 11.59
C MET A 148 12.86 -6.33 12.97
N SER A 149 12.56 -7.25 13.88
CA SER A 149 13.12 -7.27 15.24
C SER A 149 14.66 -7.24 15.22
N ASP A 150 15.28 -7.99 14.32
CA ASP A 150 16.75 -8.04 14.17
C ASP A 150 17.33 -6.71 13.70
N LEU A 151 16.63 -5.98 12.82
CA LEU A 151 17.01 -4.64 12.40
C LEU A 151 17.05 -3.66 13.59
N ALA A 152 16.11 -3.76 14.54
CA ALA A 152 16.10 -2.90 15.74
C ALA A 152 17.31 -3.15 16.64
N PHE A 153 17.83 -4.38 16.63
CA PHE A 153 18.95 -4.76 17.47
C PHE A 153 20.32 -4.34 16.90
N SER A 154 20.45 -4.28 15.57
CA SER A 154 21.72 -4.03 14.88
C SER A 154 22.08 -2.55 14.68
N ASN A 155 21.21 -1.60 15.06
CA ASN A 155 21.38 -0.18 14.76
C ASN A 155 21.90 0.62 15.99
N SER A 156 22.82 1.56 15.76
CA SER A 156 23.40 2.44 16.80
C SER A 156 22.43 3.50 17.31
N LYS A 157 21.37 3.83 16.56
CA LYS A 157 20.28 4.73 16.98
C LYS A 157 19.17 3.98 17.70
N ARG A 158 18.49 4.64 18.65
CA ARG A 158 17.35 4.05 19.36
C ARG A 158 16.17 3.88 18.41
N MET A 159 16.01 2.65 17.93
CA MET A 159 14.94 2.27 17.01
C MET A 159 13.75 1.67 17.77
N GLU A 160 12.55 2.10 17.41
CA GLU A 160 11.29 1.54 17.88
C GLU A 160 10.45 1.08 16.70
N LEU A 161 10.20 -0.22 16.60
CA LEU A 161 9.39 -0.81 15.56
C LEU A 161 7.97 -1.01 16.08
N THR A 162 6.98 -0.53 15.34
CA THR A 162 5.58 -0.61 15.71
C THR A 162 4.75 -1.27 14.61
N VAL A 163 4.01 -2.32 14.96
CA VAL A 163 2.98 -2.91 14.11
C VAL A 163 1.66 -2.19 14.38
N ILE A 164 1.07 -1.63 13.34
CA ILE A 164 -0.25 -1.00 13.39
C ILE A 164 -1.30 -2.01 12.98
N VAL A 165 -2.24 -2.28 13.88
CA VAL A 165 -3.37 -3.19 13.67
C VAL A 165 -4.71 -2.44 13.68
N ARG A 166 -5.69 -2.94 12.93
CA ARG A 166 -7.02 -2.30 12.79
C ARG A 166 -8.13 -2.97 13.58
N THR A 167 -7.96 -4.23 13.96
CA THR A 167 -8.97 -5.01 14.69
C THR A 167 -8.40 -5.54 16.01
N LYS A 168 -9.29 -5.87 16.95
CA LYS A 168 -8.90 -6.49 18.24
C LYS A 168 -8.34 -7.90 18.04
N ASP A 169 -8.86 -8.64 17.06
CA ASP A 169 -8.40 -10.00 16.81
C ASP A 169 -6.98 -10.00 16.24
N ASN A 170 -6.70 -9.08 15.31
CA ASN A 170 -5.36 -8.90 14.75
C ASN A 170 -4.37 -8.42 15.82
N TYR A 171 -4.81 -7.56 16.74
CA TYR A 171 -4.00 -7.21 17.92
C TYR A 171 -3.61 -8.44 18.75
N LYS A 172 -4.57 -9.31 19.08
CA LYS A 172 -4.31 -10.53 19.86
C LYS A 172 -3.34 -11.47 19.15
N ILE A 173 -3.51 -11.65 17.84
CA ILE A 173 -2.65 -12.52 17.02
C ILE A 173 -1.21 -11.98 17.01
N ILE A 174 -1.02 -10.69 16.71
CA ILE A 174 0.31 -10.08 16.66
C ILE A 174 0.99 -10.12 18.03
N GLU A 175 0.28 -9.80 19.12
CA GLU A 175 0.84 -9.87 20.47
C GLU A 175 1.24 -11.30 20.87
N LYS A 176 0.46 -12.30 20.44
CA LYS A 176 0.81 -13.71 20.63
C LYS A 176 2.10 -14.05 19.90
N ILE A 177 2.22 -13.69 18.61
CA ILE A 177 3.43 -13.93 17.80
C ILE A 177 4.66 -13.25 18.43
N ILE A 178 4.54 -11.98 18.82
CA ILE A 178 5.62 -11.23 19.45
C ILE A 178 6.10 -11.93 20.72
N ARG A 179 5.17 -12.35 21.59
CA ARG A 179 5.50 -13.01 22.85
C ARG A 179 6.12 -14.39 22.66
N GLU A 180 5.55 -15.22 21.78
CA GLU A 180 6.01 -16.59 21.55
C GLU A 180 7.39 -16.65 20.89
N ASN A 181 7.75 -15.62 20.12
CA ASN A 181 9.02 -15.54 19.40
C ASN A 181 10.02 -14.55 20.03
N GLY A 182 9.70 -13.94 21.18
CA GLY A 182 10.58 -13.01 21.88
C GLY A 182 10.96 -11.75 21.10
N LEU A 183 10.06 -11.27 20.22
CA LEU A 183 10.36 -10.16 19.30
C LEU A 183 10.35 -8.80 20.02
N ASN A 184 11.31 -7.93 19.72
CA ASN A 184 11.38 -6.58 20.28
C ASN A 184 10.56 -5.58 19.44
N LEU A 185 9.25 -5.78 19.39
CA LEU A 185 8.30 -4.98 18.60
C LEU A 185 7.20 -4.42 19.51
N LYS A 186 6.65 -3.26 19.16
CA LYS A 186 5.44 -2.71 19.77
C LYS A 186 4.24 -2.96 18.88
N THR A 187 3.07 -3.14 19.46
CA THR A 187 1.80 -3.14 18.71
C THR A 187 0.98 -1.93 19.09
N LYS A 188 0.34 -1.30 18.10
CA LYS A 188 -0.60 -0.20 18.33
C LYS A 188 -1.86 -0.41 17.52
N MET A 189 -2.99 -0.50 18.22
CA MET A 189 -4.30 -0.55 17.58
C MET A 189 -4.75 0.86 17.18
N ILE A 190 -5.07 1.06 15.91
CA ILE A 190 -5.69 2.29 15.41
C ILE A 190 -7.09 1.95 14.93
N LYS A 191 -8.10 2.39 15.69
CA LYS A 191 -9.51 2.21 15.32
C LYS A 191 -9.72 2.73 13.90
N LYS A 192 -10.43 1.96 13.07
CA LYS A 192 -10.96 2.48 11.82
C LYS A 192 -11.86 3.66 12.17
N HIS A 193 -11.49 4.88 11.79
CA HIS A 193 -12.48 5.94 11.74
C HIS A 193 -13.47 5.49 10.67
N MET A 194 -14.66 5.06 11.09
CA MET A 194 -15.80 5.13 10.18
C MET A 194 -15.92 6.61 9.84
N THR A 195 -15.57 6.98 8.62
CA THR A 195 -16.05 8.22 8.02
C THR A 195 -17.56 8.20 8.24
N ARG A 196 -18.04 9.09 9.11
CA ARG A 196 -19.48 9.38 9.19
C ARG A 196 -19.87 9.85 7.79
N ASN A 197 -20.86 9.17 7.21
CA ASN A 197 -21.51 9.55 5.95
C ASN A 197 -21.95 11.02 5.99
#